data_AF-A0AAE0MSG2-F1
#
_entry.id   AF-A0AAE0MSG2-F1
#
_cell.length_a   1.000
_cell.length_b   1.000
_cell.length_c   1.000
_cell.angle_alpha   90.00
_cell.angle_beta   90.00
_cell.angle_gamma   90.00
#
_symmetry.space_group_name_H-M   'P 1'
#
loop_
_entity.id
_entity.type
_entity.pdbx_description
1 polymer ?
#
loop_
_entity_poly.entity_id
_entity_poly.type
_entity_poly.pdbx_seq_one_letter_code
_entity_poly.pdbx_strand_id
1 'polypeptide(L)'
;MLCHSYGEALSSQLADGILGIGFNDISAWDENGNFTYLPFLPNLISEGQLPNRIVGLALGSGGKKHQQRGPEASIGGADCARYRGRIKNVNVDETLTTLSGTFIVDVQAAYIGSGNNKQVWRNSTNDNKPLTPGASLIDSGTAYMLTPDQQTAGDLYSSISKDIVPLDDRGSWGASCATLDKVATDITFTIGTETGGEVIEVTLPKSAFNLGEYPGKKGVCQAAFSHSDPPFYEPIEGRPAWVFGSPLIKAYYTVWIAKGGTLGWAQKA
;
A
#
# COMPACT_ATOMS: atom_id res chain seq x y z
N MET A 1 35.67 -6.94 5.67
CA MET A 1 34.91 -5.90 6.40
C MET A 1 34.33 -5.01 5.32
N LEU A 2 33.09 -5.28 4.89
CA LEU A 2 32.45 -4.50 3.82
C LEU A 2 32.02 -3.16 4.40
N CYS A 3 32.28 -2.07 3.69
CA CYS A 3 31.83 -0.73 4.07
C CYS A 3 30.33 -0.61 3.75
N HIS A 4 29.46 -0.86 4.73
CA HIS A 4 28.01 -0.71 4.55
C HIS A 4 27.65 0.76 4.79
N SER A 5 27.58 1.57 3.72
CA SER A 5 26.88 2.85 3.78
C SER A 5 25.40 2.60 3.48
N TYR A 6 24.55 2.70 4.49
CA TYR A 6 23.11 2.73 4.30
C TYR A 6 22.68 4.13 3.88
N GLY A 7 21.62 4.23 3.06
CA GLY A 7 20.96 5.51 2.87
C GLY A 7 20.50 6.08 4.22
N GLU A 8 20.57 7.40 4.38
CA GLU A 8 20.24 8.09 5.65
C GLU A 8 18.85 7.73 6.20
N ALA A 9 17.90 7.45 5.31
CA ALA A 9 16.56 7.02 5.68
C ALA A 9 16.53 5.64 6.35
N LEU A 10 17.41 4.72 5.96
CA LEU A 10 17.48 3.36 6.51
C LEU A 10 18.35 3.30 7.78
N SER A 11 19.40 4.12 7.87
CA SER A 11 20.27 4.18 9.05
C SER A 11 19.57 4.70 10.32
N SER A 12 18.42 5.36 10.16
CA SER A 12 17.57 5.82 11.27
C SER A 12 16.45 4.84 11.64
N GLN A 13 16.32 3.72 10.92
CA GLN A 13 15.32 2.67 11.20
C GLN A 13 15.90 1.59 12.11
N LEU A 14 15.02 0.82 12.75
CA LEU A 14 15.42 -0.37 13.52
C LEU A 14 15.86 -1.55 12.63
N ALA A 15 15.56 -1.50 11.33
CA ALA A 15 15.85 -2.58 10.39
C ALA A 15 17.24 -2.40 9.76
N ASP A 16 18.01 -3.49 9.70
CA ASP A 16 19.36 -3.51 9.11
C ASP A 16 19.35 -3.55 7.57
N GLY A 17 18.20 -3.70 6.94
CA GLY A 17 18.08 -3.91 5.50
C GLY A 17 16.64 -4.05 5.00
N ILE A 18 16.51 -4.14 3.68
CA ILE A 18 15.24 -4.33 2.97
C ILE A 18 15.32 -5.64 2.17
N LEU A 19 14.33 -6.52 2.35
CA LEU A 19 14.17 -7.72 1.55
C LEU A 19 13.03 -7.51 0.54
N GLY A 20 13.37 -7.36 -0.74
CA GLY A 20 12.39 -7.23 -1.81
C GLY A 20 11.62 -8.54 -2.05
N ILE A 21 10.30 -8.45 -2.03
CA ILE A 21 9.37 -9.55 -2.36
C ILE A 21 8.60 -9.28 -3.66
N GLY A 22 9.24 -8.57 -4.60
CA GLY A 22 8.65 -8.11 -5.86
C GLY A 22 8.27 -9.23 -6.83
N PHE A 23 7.67 -8.82 -7.95
CA PHE A 23 7.13 -9.74 -8.95
C PHE A 23 8.22 -10.35 -9.85
N ASN A 24 9.25 -9.56 -10.15
CA ASN A 24 10.22 -9.90 -11.19
C ASN A 24 11.17 -11.03 -10.83
N ASP A 25 11.57 -11.74 -11.88
CA ASP A 25 12.62 -12.76 -11.88
C ASP A 25 14.04 -12.20 -11.80
N ILE A 26 14.19 -10.89 -12.01
CA ILE A 26 15.46 -10.19 -12.11
C ILE A 26 15.44 -8.97 -11.20
N SER A 27 16.51 -8.79 -10.44
CA SER A 27 16.69 -7.61 -9.61
C SER A 27 17.09 -6.42 -10.47
N ALA A 28 16.56 -5.23 -10.16
CA ALA A 28 16.99 -3.97 -10.76
C ALA A 28 18.31 -3.44 -10.17
N TRP A 29 18.94 -4.17 -9.24
CA TRP A 29 20.20 -3.76 -8.60
C TRP A 29 21.42 -4.11 -9.45
N ASP A 30 21.75 -3.24 -10.38
CA ASP A 30 23.13 -2.94 -10.78
C ASP A 30 23.21 -1.53 -11.40
N GLU A 31 24.12 -0.70 -10.90
CA GLU A 31 24.50 0.60 -11.46
C GLU A 31 25.06 0.50 -12.91
N ASN A 32 25.48 -0.69 -13.34
CA ASN A 32 25.94 -1.02 -14.69
C ASN A 32 24.90 -1.83 -15.52
N GLY A 33 23.67 -2.02 -15.03
CA GLY A 33 22.60 -2.70 -15.77
C GLY A 33 22.73 -4.22 -15.91
N ASN A 34 23.49 -4.89 -15.04
CA ASN A 34 23.62 -6.33 -14.96
C ASN A 34 22.42 -6.95 -14.23
N PHE A 35 21.35 -7.18 -14.98
CA PHE A 35 20.09 -7.81 -14.55
C PHE A 35 20.22 -9.33 -14.25
N THR A 36 21.39 -9.81 -13.81
CA THR A 36 21.68 -11.24 -13.65
C THR A 36 21.39 -11.80 -12.26
N TYR A 37 21.12 -10.95 -11.27
CA TYR A 37 20.78 -11.42 -9.92
C TYR A 37 19.32 -11.84 -9.82
N LEU A 38 19.11 -13.12 -9.50
CA LEU A 38 17.79 -13.63 -9.11
C LEU A 38 17.40 -13.04 -7.73
N PRO A 39 16.23 -12.38 -7.61
CA PRO A 39 15.70 -11.98 -6.32
C PRO A 39 15.43 -13.18 -5.40
N PHE A 40 15.23 -12.89 -4.11
CA PHE A 40 15.08 -13.91 -3.06
C PHE A 40 14.07 -15.02 -3.40
N LEU A 41 12.85 -14.65 -3.81
CA LEU A 41 11.80 -15.64 -4.12
C LEU A 41 12.13 -16.48 -5.37
N PRO A 42 12.49 -15.89 -6.54
CA PRO A 42 12.99 -16.66 -7.67
C PRO A 42 14.13 -17.62 -7.35
N ASN A 43 15.10 -17.21 -6.54
CA ASN A 43 16.24 -18.05 -6.18
C ASN A 43 15.81 -19.31 -5.40
N LEU A 44 14.94 -19.16 -4.39
CA LEU A 44 14.42 -20.30 -3.62
C LEU A 44 13.63 -21.29 -4.48
N ILE A 45 12.95 -20.81 -5.53
CA ILE A 45 12.25 -21.66 -6.49
C ILE A 45 13.24 -22.41 -7.38
N SER A 46 14.27 -21.73 -7.91
CA SER A 46 15.26 -22.38 -8.77
C SER A 46 16.05 -23.47 -8.05
N GLU A 47 16.18 -23.36 -6.74
CA GLU A 47 16.81 -24.37 -5.87
C GLU A 47 15.85 -25.47 -5.41
N GLY A 48 14.57 -25.42 -5.80
CA GLY A 48 13.56 -26.40 -5.41
C GLY A 48 13.15 -26.33 -3.93
N GLN A 49 13.52 -25.26 -3.22
CA GLN A 49 13.16 -25.08 -1.80
C GLN A 49 11.71 -24.66 -1.61
N LEU A 50 11.14 -23.98 -2.62
CA LEU A 50 9.73 -23.59 -2.64
C LEU A 50 9.04 -24.18 -3.86
N PRO A 51 7.78 -24.61 -3.74
CA PRO A 51 7.01 -25.07 -4.89
C PRO A 51 6.45 -23.92 -5.72
N ASN A 52 6.20 -22.75 -5.11
CA ASN A 52 5.54 -21.60 -5.73
C ASN A 52 6.00 -20.27 -5.12
N ARG A 53 5.89 -19.18 -5.90
CA ARG A 53 6.16 -17.79 -5.47
C ARG A 53 4.92 -17.18 -4.84
N ILE A 54 4.63 -17.64 -3.62
CA ILE A 54 3.53 -17.13 -2.82
C ILE A 54 4.08 -16.55 -1.53
N VAL A 55 3.70 -15.30 -1.23
CA VAL A 55 3.99 -14.68 0.07
C VAL A 55 2.70 -14.19 0.70
N GLY A 56 2.37 -14.73 1.86
CA GLY A 56 1.25 -14.26 2.68
C GLY A 56 1.73 -13.29 3.76
N LEU A 57 1.10 -12.14 3.92
CA LEU A 57 1.43 -11.14 4.93
C LEU A 57 0.28 -10.94 5.91
N ALA A 58 0.56 -11.17 7.18
CA ALA A 58 -0.28 -10.77 8.29
C ALA A 58 0.41 -9.60 9.02
N LEU A 59 0.10 -8.36 8.65
CA LEU A 59 0.68 -7.18 9.29
C LEU A 59 -0.20 -6.66 10.44
N GLY A 60 0.42 -6.05 11.45
CA GLY A 60 -0.28 -5.44 12.58
C GLY A 60 0.57 -5.37 13.84
N SER A 61 0.00 -4.77 14.89
CA SER A 61 0.59 -4.82 16.21
C SER A 61 0.53 -6.25 16.74
N GLY A 62 1.70 -6.85 16.96
CA GLY A 62 1.79 -7.97 17.89
C GLY A 62 1.30 -7.49 19.24
N GLY A 63 0.57 -8.33 19.97
CA GLY A 63 0.14 -7.94 21.30
C GLY A 63 1.32 -7.63 22.19
N LYS A 64 1.12 -6.71 23.14
CA LYS A 64 2.07 -6.46 24.25
C LYS A 64 2.32 -7.70 25.13
N LYS A 65 1.61 -8.80 24.88
CA LYS A 65 1.76 -10.10 25.56
C LYS A 65 2.31 -11.09 24.55
N HIS A 66 3.36 -11.83 24.92
CA HIS A 66 3.98 -12.92 24.14
C HIS A 66 3.01 -14.00 23.59
N GLN A 67 1.75 -13.99 24.02
CA GLN A 67 0.69 -14.91 23.60
C GLN A 67 -0.11 -14.43 22.36
N GLN A 68 0.02 -13.16 21.94
CA GLN A 68 -0.60 -12.69 20.70
C GLN A 68 0.40 -12.82 19.55
N ARG A 69 0.05 -13.67 18.58
CA ARG A 69 0.84 -13.95 17.38
C ARG A 69 1.15 -12.62 16.66
N GLY A 70 2.44 -12.28 16.56
CA GLY A 70 2.92 -11.02 15.97
C GLY A 70 2.72 -10.94 14.44
N PRO A 71 3.22 -9.86 13.80
CA PRO A 71 3.26 -9.77 12.35
C PRO A 71 4.06 -10.95 11.77
N GLU A 72 3.62 -11.47 10.63
CA GLU A 72 4.21 -12.68 10.04
C GLU A 72 4.17 -12.61 8.52
N ALA A 73 5.24 -13.10 7.90
CA ALA A 73 5.28 -13.42 6.48
C ALA A 73 5.35 -14.94 6.31
N SER A 74 4.40 -15.51 5.59
CA SER A 74 4.41 -16.91 5.16
C SER A 74 5.04 -17.00 3.78
N ILE A 75 6.09 -17.79 3.63
CA ILE A 75 6.83 -17.95 2.37
C ILE A 75 6.48 -19.30 1.73
N GLY A 76 6.12 -19.31 0.45
CA GLY A 76 5.71 -20.50 -0.29
C GLY A 76 4.21 -20.82 -0.27
N GLY A 77 3.42 -20.06 0.49
CA GLY A 77 1.99 -20.29 0.63
C GLY A 77 1.30 -19.28 1.55
N ALA A 78 -0.01 -19.46 1.73
CA ALA A 78 -0.80 -18.68 2.68
C ALA A 78 -1.00 -19.46 3.99
N ASP A 79 -0.90 -18.80 5.16
CA ASP A 79 -1.25 -19.38 6.47
C ASP A 79 -2.75 -19.21 6.73
N CYS A 80 -3.50 -20.32 6.65
CA CYS A 80 -4.94 -20.34 6.93
C CYS A 80 -5.30 -19.99 8.37
N ALA A 81 -4.37 -20.04 9.32
CA ALA A 81 -4.58 -19.60 10.69
C ALA A 81 -4.52 -18.06 10.84
N ARG A 82 -4.16 -17.32 9.79
CA ARG A 82 -4.02 -15.85 9.81
C ARG A 82 -5.17 -15.09 9.17
N TYR A 83 -6.13 -15.79 8.54
CA TYR A 83 -7.29 -15.17 7.91
C TYR A 83 -8.58 -15.94 8.13
N ARG A 84 -9.71 -15.29 7.87
CA ARG A 84 -11.06 -15.87 7.91
C ARG A 84 -11.71 -15.76 6.54
N GLY A 85 -12.60 -16.71 6.26
CA GLY A 85 -13.32 -16.77 4.99
C GLY A 85 -12.42 -17.18 3.83
N ARG A 86 -12.83 -16.82 2.61
CA ARG A 86 -12.06 -17.08 1.38
C ARG A 86 -11.14 -15.92 1.05
N ILE A 87 -9.97 -16.23 0.50
CA ILE A 87 -9.13 -15.26 -0.18
C ILE A 87 -9.83 -14.84 -1.46
N LYS A 88 -9.99 -13.53 -1.66
CA LYS A 88 -10.49 -12.94 -2.89
C LYS A 88 -9.31 -12.52 -3.76
N ASN A 89 -9.24 -13.00 -4.99
CA ASN A 89 -8.08 -12.76 -5.85
C ASN A 89 -8.40 -11.70 -6.89
N VAL A 90 -7.63 -10.61 -6.86
CA VAL A 90 -7.64 -9.52 -7.83
C VAL A 90 -6.46 -9.75 -8.77
N ASN A 91 -6.66 -9.77 -10.09
CA ASN A 91 -5.49 -9.86 -10.97
C ASN A 91 -4.74 -8.53 -10.97
N VAL A 92 -3.44 -8.62 -11.16
CA VAL A 92 -2.59 -7.46 -11.40
C VAL A 92 -2.78 -6.97 -12.84
N ASP A 93 -2.49 -5.69 -13.06
CA ASP A 93 -2.20 -5.18 -14.40
C ASP A 93 -0.87 -5.81 -14.83
N GLU A 94 -0.93 -6.84 -15.68
CA GLU A 94 0.22 -7.64 -16.09
C GLU A 94 1.28 -6.79 -16.80
N THR A 95 0.84 -5.81 -17.60
CA THR A 95 1.76 -4.97 -18.38
C THR A 95 2.52 -4.03 -17.45
N LEU A 96 1.82 -3.31 -16.58
CA LEU A 96 2.44 -2.42 -15.59
C LEU A 96 3.27 -3.18 -14.56
N THR A 97 2.79 -4.36 -14.13
CA THR A 97 3.51 -5.20 -13.18
C THR A 97 4.81 -5.72 -13.75
N THR A 98 4.81 -6.16 -15.01
CA THR A 98 6.02 -6.63 -15.70
C THR A 98 7.03 -5.49 -15.91
N LEU A 99 6.55 -4.32 -16.35
CA LEU A 99 7.42 -3.17 -16.60
C LEU A 99 8.04 -2.60 -15.31
N SER A 100 7.26 -2.53 -14.23
CA SER A 100 7.71 -1.96 -12.95
C SER A 100 8.42 -2.97 -12.05
N GLY A 101 8.15 -4.26 -12.22
CA GLY A 101 8.55 -5.32 -11.29
C GLY A 101 7.80 -5.33 -9.96
N THR A 102 6.70 -4.59 -9.88
CA THR A 102 5.91 -4.39 -8.67
C THR A 102 4.47 -4.81 -8.90
N PHE A 103 3.75 -5.16 -7.85
CA PHE A 103 2.36 -5.61 -8.00
C PHE A 103 1.41 -4.42 -8.15
N ILE A 104 0.93 -4.22 -9.37
CA ILE A 104 0.02 -3.13 -9.72
C ILE A 104 -1.40 -3.67 -9.91
N VAL A 105 -2.39 -3.02 -9.30
CA VAL A 105 -3.81 -3.31 -9.55
C VAL A 105 -4.57 -2.08 -10.02
N ASP A 106 -5.64 -2.29 -10.76
CA ASP A 106 -6.53 -1.22 -11.17
C ASP A 106 -7.36 -0.70 -9.99
N VAL A 107 -7.48 0.61 -9.89
CA VAL A 107 -8.35 1.32 -8.95
C VAL A 107 -9.51 1.91 -9.74
N GLN A 108 -10.73 1.40 -9.50
CA GLN A 108 -11.93 1.79 -10.24
C GLN A 108 -12.63 3.00 -9.63
N ALA A 109 -12.66 3.05 -8.30
CA ALA A 109 -13.35 4.10 -7.56
C ALA A 109 -12.79 4.21 -6.14
N ALA A 110 -13.00 5.37 -5.53
CA ALA A 110 -12.72 5.61 -4.13
C ALA A 110 -13.89 6.34 -3.44
N TYR A 111 -14.08 6.06 -2.16
CA TYR A 111 -15.19 6.53 -1.36
C TYR A 111 -14.74 6.93 0.04
N ILE A 112 -15.44 7.89 0.62
CA ILE A 112 -15.18 8.47 1.94
C ILE A 112 -16.40 8.19 2.82
N GLY A 113 -16.19 7.70 4.04
CA GLY A 113 -17.26 7.34 4.97
C GLY A 113 -17.64 5.86 4.90
N SER A 114 -18.62 5.50 5.73
CA SER A 114 -19.06 4.11 5.89
C SER A 114 -20.58 3.97 5.89
N GLY A 115 -21.04 2.77 5.52
CA GLY A 115 -22.47 2.45 5.43
C GLY A 115 -23.23 3.45 4.53
N ASN A 116 -24.34 3.98 5.05
CA ASN A 116 -25.18 4.93 4.32
C ASN A 116 -24.55 6.33 4.16
N ASN A 117 -23.44 6.61 4.85
CA ASN A 117 -22.70 7.87 4.74
C ASN A 117 -21.52 7.78 3.76
N LYS A 118 -21.35 6.64 3.07
CA LYS A 118 -20.31 6.44 2.06
C LYS A 118 -20.59 7.33 0.84
N GLN A 119 -19.69 8.27 0.58
CA GLN A 119 -19.78 9.20 -0.55
C GLN A 119 -18.64 8.94 -1.52
N VAL A 120 -18.88 9.13 -2.81
CA VAL A 120 -17.82 9.06 -3.82
C VAL A 120 -16.79 10.16 -3.54
N TRP A 121 -15.51 9.79 -3.51
CA TRP A 121 -14.43 10.76 -3.48
C TRP A 121 -14.35 11.45 -4.85
N ARG A 122 -14.65 12.75 -4.84
CA ARG A 122 -14.73 13.58 -6.05
C ARG A 122 -13.46 14.40 -6.24
N ASN A 123 -13.13 14.66 -7.49
CA ASN A 123 -12.07 15.58 -7.88
C ASN A 123 -12.67 16.97 -8.15
N SER A 124 -12.22 17.99 -7.42
CA SER A 124 -12.75 19.36 -7.51
C SER A 124 -12.38 20.06 -8.82
N THR A 125 -11.33 19.62 -9.50
CA THR A 125 -10.87 20.20 -10.78
C THR A 125 -11.59 19.62 -12.01
N ASN A 126 -12.37 18.55 -11.84
CA ASN A 126 -13.12 17.90 -12.91
C ASN A 126 -14.64 17.95 -12.65
N ASP A 127 -15.19 19.16 -12.45
CA ASP A 127 -16.62 19.39 -12.20
C ASP A 127 -17.22 18.59 -11.00
N ASN A 128 -16.41 18.28 -9.98
CA ASN A 128 -16.81 17.39 -8.88
C ASN A 128 -17.28 16.00 -9.34
N LYS A 129 -16.73 15.49 -10.46
CA LYS A 129 -16.89 14.10 -10.89
C LYS A 129 -16.15 13.14 -9.96
N PRO A 130 -16.53 11.85 -9.94
CA PRO A 130 -15.73 10.82 -9.27
C PRO A 130 -14.26 10.89 -9.65
N LEU A 131 -13.38 10.49 -8.73
CA LEU A 131 -11.97 10.27 -9.07
C LEU A 131 -11.85 9.41 -10.33
N THR A 132 -10.97 9.84 -11.23
CA THR A 132 -10.62 9.07 -12.43
C THR A 132 -10.05 7.72 -12.01
N PRO A 133 -10.47 6.61 -12.65
CA PRO A 133 -9.83 5.32 -12.46
C PRO A 133 -8.30 5.43 -12.63
N GLY A 134 -7.58 4.68 -11.82
CA GLY A 134 -6.13 4.74 -11.73
C GLY A 134 -5.50 3.37 -11.59
N ALA A 135 -4.21 3.35 -11.30
CA ALA A 135 -3.46 2.15 -10.97
C ALA A 135 -2.84 2.31 -9.58
N SER A 136 -2.73 1.24 -8.81
CA SER A 136 -2.08 1.27 -7.51
C SER A 136 -1.00 0.21 -7.36
N LEU A 137 0.17 0.67 -6.95
CA LEU A 137 1.18 -0.17 -6.32
C LEU A 137 0.72 -0.56 -4.93
N ILE A 138 0.72 -1.85 -4.63
CA ILE A 138 0.53 -2.31 -3.25
C ILE A 138 1.90 -2.59 -2.63
N ASP A 139 2.28 -1.80 -1.62
CA ASP A 139 3.64 -1.77 -1.10
C ASP A 139 3.70 -1.89 0.42
N SER A 140 4.19 -3.04 0.90
CA SER A 140 4.39 -3.26 2.34
C SER A 140 5.49 -2.40 2.96
N GLY A 141 6.39 -1.83 2.16
CA GLY A 141 7.48 -0.95 2.60
C GLY A 141 7.04 0.50 2.86
N THR A 142 5.91 0.93 2.29
CA THR A 142 5.42 2.30 2.46
C THR A 142 4.56 2.44 3.72
N ALA A 143 4.88 3.39 4.60
CA ALA A 143 4.21 3.55 5.90
C ALA A 143 2.87 4.31 5.85
N TYR A 144 2.52 4.89 4.70
CA TYR A 144 1.32 5.71 4.45
C TYR A 144 0.62 5.27 3.15
N MET A 145 -0.42 5.99 2.75
CA MET A 145 -1.04 5.90 1.42
C MET A 145 -0.54 7.08 0.58
N LEU A 146 -0.17 6.88 -0.69
CA LEU A 146 0.24 7.98 -1.57
C LEU A 146 -0.87 8.26 -2.59
N THR A 147 -1.32 9.51 -2.64
CA THR A 147 -2.21 10.01 -3.70
C THR A 147 -1.40 10.40 -4.94
N PRO A 148 -2.02 10.40 -6.14
CA PRO A 148 -1.35 10.74 -7.39
C PRO A 148 -0.75 12.15 -7.38
N ASP A 149 -1.43 13.11 -6.76
CA ASP A 149 -1.00 14.50 -6.71
C ASP A 149 -1.53 15.23 -5.47
N GLN A 150 -1.05 16.46 -5.26
CA GLN A 150 -1.45 17.33 -4.17
C GLN A 150 -2.95 17.65 -4.19
N GLN A 151 -3.52 17.87 -5.38
CA GLN A 151 -4.93 18.22 -5.53
C GLN A 151 -5.84 17.10 -5.02
N THR A 152 -5.52 15.86 -5.37
CA THR A 152 -6.25 14.68 -4.96
C THR A 152 -6.25 14.55 -3.43
N ALA A 153 -5.08 14.71 -2.77
CA ALA A 153 -5.02 14.74 -1.31
C ALA A 153 -5.79 15.93 -0.71
N GLY A 154 -5.71 17.10 -1.32
CA GLY A 154 -6.47 18.29 -0.87
C GLY A 154 -7.98 18.08 -0.95
N ASP A 155 -8.47 17.46 -2.02
CA ASP A 155 -9.89 17.13 -2.20
C ASP A 155 -10.37 16.12 -1.16
N LEU A 156 -9.56 15.11 -0.86
CA LEU A 156 -9.83 14.18 0.24
C LEU A 156 -10.00 14.93 1.55
N TYR A 157 -8.97 15.66 1.95
CA TYR A 157 -8.91 16.23 3.28
C TYR A 157 -9.92 17.36 3.45
N SER A 158 -10.14 18.20 2.44
CA SER A 158 -11.17 19.24 2.50
C SER A 158 -12.59 18.69 2.66
N SER A 159 -12.87 17.48 2.14
CA SER A 159 -14.16 16.80 2.33
C SER A 159 -14.33 16.20 3.73
N ILE A 160 -13.22 15.93 4.43
CA ILE A 160 -13.21 15.35 5.78
C ILE A 160 -13.17 16.46 6.84
N SER A 161 -12.18 17.36 6.75
CA SER A 161 -12.00 18.52 7.62
C SER A 161 -11.03 19.53 7.02
N LYS A 162 -11.41 20.81 7.06
CA LYS A 162 -10.55 21.93 6.65
C LYS A 162 -9.33 22.15 7.56
N ASP A 163 -9.32 21.54 8.74
CA ASP A 163 -8.22 21.64 9.70
C ASP A 163 -7.05 20.72 9.33
N ILE A 164 -7.24 19.79 8.38
CA ILE A 164 -6.17 18.93 7.89
C ILE A 164 -5.45 19.67 6.77
N VAL A 165 -4.17 19.96 6.99
CA VAL A 165 -3.35 20.80 6.11
C VAL A 165 -1.99 20.14 5.84
N PRO A 166 -1.24 20.58 4.79
CA PRO A 166 0.12 20.10 4.58
C PRO A 166 1.02 20.38 5.79
N LEU A 167 1.86 19.41 6.16
CA LEU A 167 2.79 19.50 7.30
C LEU A 167 4.21 19.88 6.88
N ASP A 168 4.58 19.50 5.66
CA ASP A 168 5.92 19.62 5.08
C ASP A 168 5.84 19.80 3.55
N ASP A 169 7.01 19.91 2.92
CA ASP A 169 7.23 19.95 1.47
C ASP A 169 7.43 18.55 0.85
N ARG A 170 7.30 17.49 1.65
CA ARG A 170 7.45 16.07 1.23
C ARG A 170 6.12 15.36 1.04
N GLY A 171 5.04 16.13 1.08
CA GLY A 171 3.71 15.67 0.75
C GLY A 171 2.86 15.22 1.93
N SER A 172 3.35 15.31 3.18
CA SER A 172 2.61 14.88 4.37
C SER A 172 1.49 15.85 4.72
N TRP A 173 0.36 15.31 5.21
CA TRP A 173 -0.78 16.09 5.68
C TRP A 173 -1.14 15.73 7.13
N GLY A 174 -1.75 16.66 7.85
CA GLY A 174 -2.14 16.41 9.23
C GLY A 174 -2.82 17.58 9.93
N ALA A 175 -3.11 17.37 11.20
CA ALA A 175 -3.77 18.33 12.09
C ALA A 175 -3.35 18.04 13.54
N SER A 176 -3.96 18.72 14.52
CA SER A 176 -3.81 18.29 15.91
C SER A 176 -4.25 16.82 16.06
N CYS A 177 -3.58 16.05 16.91
CA CYS A 177 -3.92 14.63 17.11
C CYS A 177 -5.39 14.45 17.53
N ALA A 178 -5.89 15.32 18.42
CA ALA A 178 -7.30 15.32 18.83
C ALA A 178 -8.27 15.61 17.67
N THR A 179 -7.87 16.49 16.73
CA THR A 179 -8.65 16.74 15.51
C THR A 179 -8.68 15.50 14.63
N LEU A 180 -7.53 14.89 14.34
CA LEU A 180 -7.46 13.69 13.50
C LEU A 180 -8.28 12.53 14.08
N ASP A 181 -8.18 12.28 15.39
CA ASP A 181 -8.97 11.23 16.04
C ASP A 181 -10.48 11.49 15.95
N LYS A 182 -10.89 12.76 16.00
CA LYS A 182 -12.30 13.15 15.90
C LYS A 182 -12.87 13.00 14.49
N VAL A 183 -12.08 13.32 13.46
CA VAL A 183 -12.55 13.35 12.05
C VAL A 183 -12.19 12.09 11.27
N ALA A 184 -11.47 11.15 11.89
CA ALA A 184 -11.10 9.88 11.30
C ALA A 184 -12.31 9.15 10.70
N THR A 185 -12.18 8.73 9.45
CA THR A 185 -13.24 8.07 8.69
C THR A 185 -12.69 6.91 7.87
N ASP A 186 -13.58 6.02 7.45
CA ASP A 186 -13.23 4.91 6.57
C ASP A 186 -13.02 5.45 5.15
N ILE A 187 -12.00 4.94 4.46
CA ILE A 187 -11.76 5.22 3.03
C ILE A 187 -11.79 3.90 2.28
N THR A 188 -12.73 3.73 1.36
CA THR A 188 -12.92 2.50 0.60
C THR A 188 -12.51 2.68 -0.84
N PHE A 189 -11.73 1.75 -1.38
CA PHE A 189 -11.37 1.66 -2.78
C PHE A 189 -12.01 0.42 -3.40
N THR A 190 -12.51 0.57 -4.62
CA THR A 190 -12.89 -0.55 -5.48
C THR A 190 -11.69 -0.87 -6.37
N ILE A 191 -11.16 -2.09 -6.29
CA ILE A 191 -9.98 -2.53 -7.03
C ILE A 191 -10.26 -3.77 -7.88
N GLY A 192 -9.48 -3.93 -8.95
CA GLY A 192 -9.59 -5.00 -9.94
C GLY A 192 -10.43 -4.62 -11.16
N THR A 193 -10.52 -5.55 -12.12
CA THR A 193 -11.34 -5.41 -13.33
C THR A 193 -12.17 -6.68 -13.55
N GLU A 194 -13.39 -6.53 -14.06
CA GLU A 194 -14.28 -7.68 -14.34
C GLU A 194 -13.70 -8.64 -15.39
N THR A 195 -12.87 -8.12 -16.29
CA THR A 195 -12.16 -8.90 -17.32
C THR A 195 -10.91 -9.59 -16.80
N GLY A 196 -10.48 -9.29 -15.57
CA GLY A 196 -9.23 -9.71 -14.97
C GLY A 196 -9.39 -10.19 -13.52
N GLY A 197 -10.40 -10.99 -13.20
CA GLY A 197 -10.55 -11.59 -11.87
C GLY A 197 -11.65 -10.95 -11.01
N GLU A 198 -11.49 -10.96 -9.68
CA GLU A 198 -12.50 -10.39 -8.80
C GLU A 198 -12.35 -8.87 -8.68
N VAL A 199 -13.48 -8.16 -8.75
CA VAL A 199 -13.57 -6.77 -8.32
C VAL A 199 -13.99 -6.74 -6.86
N ILE A 200 -13.20 -6.09 -6.01
CA ILE A 200 -13.43 -6.06 -4.57
C ILE A 200 -13.36 -4.65 -4.00
N GLU A 201 -14.03 -4.46 -2.86
CA GLU A 201 -13.84 -3.27 -2.03
C GLU A 201 -12.80 -3.55 -0.93
N VAL A 202 -11.78 -2.71 -0.85
CA VAL A 202 -10.78 -2.68 0.22
C VAL A 202 -10.91 -1.37 0.98
N THR A 203 -10.93 -1.43 2.30
CA THR A 203 -11.22 -0.27 3.17
C THR A 203 -10.06 -0.04 4.11
N LEU A 204 -9.51 1.18 4.06
CA LEU A 204 -8.68 1.72 5.12
C LEU A 204 -9.62 2.06 6.28
N PRO A 205 -9.56 1.35 7.42
CA PRO A 205 -10.44 1.62 8.54
C PRO A 205 -10.05 2.94 9.19
N LYS A 206 -11.01 3.67 9.74
CA LYS A 206 -10.78 4.94 10.45
C LYS A 206 -9.71 4.85 11.53
N SER A 207 -9.52 3.69 12.16
CA SER A 207 -8.46 3.46 13.16
C SER A 207 -7.04 3.53 12.59
N ALA A 208 -6.89 3.46 11.26
CA ALA A 208 -5.63 3.60 10.55
C ALA A 208 -5.50 4.99 9.87
N PHE A 209 -6.47 5.89 10.06
CA PHE A 209 -6.47 7.23 9.45
C PHE A 209 -5.45 8.17 10.11
N ASN A 210 -5.24 8.03 11.42
CA ASN A 210 -4.22 8.77 12.17
C ASN A 210 -2.96 7.90 12.30
N LEU A 211 -1.82 8.38 11.75
CA LEU A 211 -0.54 7.68 11.78
C LEU A 211 0.29 7.98 13.04
N GLY A 212 -0.20 8.84 13.93
CA GLY A 212 0.49 9.27 15.14
C GLY A 212 1.24 10.60 14.98
N GLU A 213 1.95 10.99 16.04
CA GLU A 213 2.66 12.28 16.09
C GLU A 213 3.69 12.40 14.96
N TYR A 214 3.64 13.52 14.24
CA TYR A 214 4.57 13.83 13.18
C TYR A 214 5.94 14.21 13.78
N PRO A 215 7.06 13.64 13.29
CA PRO A 215 8.38 13.92 13.84
C PRO A 215 8.70 15.42 13.95
N GLY A 216 9.15 15.84 15.13
CA GLY A 216 9.48 17.24 15.41
C GLY A 216 8.29 18.18 15.64
N LYS A 217 7.03 17.71 15.55
CA LYS A 217 5.83 18.53 15.79
C LYS A 217 4.94 17.91 16.88
N LYS A 218 5.28 18.17 18.16
CA LYS A 218 4.53 17.66 19.32
C LYS A 218 3.03 18.03 19.25
N GLY A 219 2.14 17.06 19.46
CA GLY A 219 0.69 17.24 19.43
C GLY A 219 0.06 17.40 18.03
N VAL A 220 0.88 17.38 16.97
CA VAL A 220 0.44 17.35 15.57
C VAL A 220 0.64 15.93 15.06
N CYS A 221 -0.41 15.34 14.51
CA CYS A 221 -0.38 14.00 13.97
C CYS A 221 -0.47 14.02 12.44
N GLN A 222 0.12 13.01 11.81
CA GLN A 222 0.03 12.80 10.36
C GLN A 222 -1.22 11.98 10.01
N ALA A 223 -1.94 12.39 8.97
CA ALA A 223 -3.05 11.64 8.40
C ALA A 223 -2.56 10.60 7.38
N ALA A 224 -3.38 9.59 7.09
CA ALA A 224 -2.95 8.39 6.36
C ALA A 224 -2.48 8.62 4.91
N PHE A 225 -2.92 9.70 4.26
CA PHE A 225 -2.61 10.00 2.86
C PHE A 225 -1.59 11.13 2.74
N SER A 226 -0.46 10.84 2.11
CA SER A 226 0.48 11.84 1.59
C SER A 226 0.25 12.00 0.09
N HIS A 227 0.81 13.05 -0.50
CA HIS A 227 0.77 13.25 -1.95
C HIS A 227 2.14 13.14 -2.61
N SER A 228 2.14 12.79 -3.90
CA SER A 228 3.34 12.88 -4.73
C SER A 228 3.52 14.30 -5.26
N ASP A 229 4.76 14.79 -5.24
CA ASP A 229 5.23 15.95 -5.99
C ASP A 229 6.63 15.63 -6.55
N PRO A 230 6.80 15.52 -7.88
CA PRO A 230 5.82 15.77 -8.93
C PRO A 230 4.63 14.78 -8.95
N PRO A 231 3.51 15.12 -9.63
CA PRO A 231 2.39 14.20 -9.84
C PRO A 231 2.82 12.84 -10.38
N PHE A 232 2.21 11.78 -9.88
CA PHE A 232 2.55 10.40 -10.18
C PHE A 232 1.49 9.76 -11.09
N TYR A 233 1.94 9.36 -12.28
CA TYR A 233 1.13 8.70 -13.30
C TYR A 233 1.84 7.45 -13.80
N GLU A 234 1.07 6.43 -14.19
CA GLU A 234 1.65 5.24 -14.82
C GLU A 234 2.10 5.54 -16.27
N PRO A 235 3.14 4.86 -16.77
CA PRO A 235 3.87 5.28 -17.96
C PRO A 235 3.25 4.89 -19.31
N ILE A 236 2.18 4.09 -19.35
CA ILE A 236 1.57 3.56 -20.56
C ILE A 236 0.40 4.44 -21.01
N GLU A 237 -0.64 4.57 -20.18
CA GLU A 237 -1.87 5.29 -20.49
C GLU A 237 -1.95 6.64 -19.76
N GLY A 238 -0.98 6.96 -18.91
CA GLY A 238 -0.97 8.18 -18.11
C GLY A 238 -2.03 8.20 -17.01
N ARG A 239 -2.51 7.03 -16.56
CA ARG A 239 -3.51 6.96 -15.47
C ARG A 239 -2.90 7.42 -14.14
N PRO A 240 -3.70 8.06 -13.25
CA PRO A 240 -3.23 8.43 -11.92
C PRO A 240 -2.70 7.22 -11.15
N ALA A 241 -1.50 7.33 -10.60
CA ALA A 241 -0.84 6.26 -9.87
C ALA A 241 -0.89 6.47 -8.35
N TRP A 242 -1.27 5.43 -7.63
CA TRP A 242 -1.41 5.40 -6.18
C TRP A 242 -0.38 4.46 -5.55
N VAL A 243 -0.05 4.70 -4.27
CA VAL A 243 0.65 3.69 -3.46
C VAL A 243 -0.23 3.32 -2.28
N PHE A 244 -0.64 2.06 -2.22
CA PHE A 244 -1.40 1.51 -1.10
C PHE A 244 -0.42 0.83 -0.14
N GLY A 245 -0.03 1.60 0.87
CA GLY A 245 0.95 1.15 1.85
C GLY A 245 0.36 0.41 3.05
N SER A 246 1.19 0.33 4.09
CA SER A 246 0.90 -0.41 5.31
C SER A 246 -0.41 -0.05 6.01
N PRO A 247 -0.96 1.18 5.99
CA PRO A 247 -2.25 1.46 6.64
C PRO A 247 -3.40 0.61 6.09
N LEU A 248 -3.44 0.40 4.76
CA LEU A 248 -4.42 -0.49 4.14
C LEU A 248 -4.03 -1.96 4.30
N ILE A 249 -2.77 -2.32 4.03
CA ILE A 249 -2.32 -3.72 4.08
C ILE A 249 -2.51 -4.30 5.49
N LYS A 250 -2.28 -3.52 6.56
CA LYS A 250 -2.52 -3.93 7.95
C LYS A 250 -3.99 -4.24 8.23
N ALA A 251 -4.96 -3.80 7.44
CA ALA A 251 -6.37 -4.14 7.65
C ALA A 251 -6.72 -5.55 7.14
N TYR A 252 -5.89 -6.11 6.25
CA TYR A 252 -6.16 -7.35 5.55
C TYR A 252 -5.03 -8.37 5.74
N TYR A 253 -5.36 -9.64 5.52
CA TYR A 253 -4.35 -10.63 5.20
C TYR A 253 -4.16 -10.58 3.68
N THR A 254 -2.95 -10.27 3.22
CA THR A 254 -2.65 -10.11 1.80
C THR A 254 -1.75 -11.22 1.30
N VAL A 255 -1.98 -11.69 0.08
CA VAL A 255 -1.23 -12.80 -0.53
C VAL A 255 -0.72 -12.39 -1.90
N TRP A 256 0.59 -12.31 -2.05
CA TRP A 256 1.28 -12.06 -3.33
C TRP A 256 1.45 -13.39 -4.06
N ILE A 257 0.80 -13.57 -5.22
CA ILE A 257 0.86 -14.79 -6.02
C ILE A 257 1.50 -14.46 -7.37
N ALA A 258 2.84 -14.49 -7.44
CA ALA A 258 3.56 -14.01 -8.63
C ALA A 258 3.27 -14.85 -9.88
N LYS A 259 3.31 -16.19 -9.79
CA LYS A 259 3.02 -17.07 -10.94
C LYS A 259 1.57 -16.94 -11.45
N GLY A 260 0.65 -16.57 -10.57
CA GLY A 260 -0.76 -16.40 -10.91
C GLY A 260 -1.10 -14.98 -11.37
N GLY A 261 -0.18 -14.02 -11.26
CA GLY A 261 -0.49 -12.61 -11.53
C GLY A 261 -1.63 -12.09 -10.66
N THR A 262 -1.73 -12.53 -9.40
CA THR A 262 -2.88 -12.16 -8.54
C THR A 262 -2.46 -11.71 -7.14
N LEU A 263 -3.32 -10.85 -6.59
CA LEU A 263 -3.30 -10.39 -5.21
C LEU A 263 -4.49 -10.96 -4.47
N GLY A 264 -4.20 -11.78 -3.46
CA GLY A 264 -5.20 -12.30 -2.56
C GLY A 264 -5.48 -11.35 -1.41
N TRP A 265 -6.76 -11.15 -1.10
CA TRP A 265 -7.23 -10.34 0.02
C TRP A 265 -8.20 -11.14 0.88
N ALA A 266 -7.97 -11.16 2.19
CA ALA A 266 -8.88 -11.78 3.16
C ALA A 266 -8.97 -10.96 4.45
N GLN A 267 -10.06 -11.18 5.20
CA GLN A 267 -10.17 -10.63 6.54
C GLN A 267 -9.16 -11.32 7.46
N LYS A 268 -8.38 -10.55 8.21
CA LYS A 268 -7.46 -11.12 9.21
C LYS A 268 -8.22 -11.89 10.30
N ALA A 269 -7.58 -12.94 10.82
CA ALA A 269 -8.16 -13.79 11.87
C ALA A 269 -8.16 -13.17 13.27
#